data_AF-A0A7C8E724-F1
#
_entry.id   AF-A0A7C8E724-F1
#
_cell.length_a   1.000
_cell.length_b   1.000
_cell.length_c   1.000
_cell.angle_alpha   90.00
_cell.angle_beta   90.00
_cell.angle_gamma   90.00
#
_symmetry.space_group_name_H-M   'P 1'
#
loop_
_entity.id
_entity.type
_entity.pdbx_description
1 polymer ?
#
loop_
_entity_poly.entity_id
_entity_poly.type
_entity_poly.pdbx_seq_one_letter_code
_entity_poly.pdbx_strand_id
1 'polypeptide(L)'
;MFQLSLLNFYLMGRVIFAVALQVAFHFIGNIFIFDKLVLLIGLYSFIALIRLIYRPQSVHYFDFLLDIFFISLIIFMSFNFYSYSYLTLLYLFPIFFSSLSVKGKSAFLFPFIAIISYGVICTTFEVFFQKENLFNLALHFISFMLIFIAGREVSNRLLVQQEHIKRLEEDRIKMQGYERLFRVSADLAHELRNPLTSVFASIQFIKEGKDPNDFIDILDEETNRISGLINDFLIFSRPSEATKEVINISSMIQRLVNNLNDNDKIIETFLDESIEVFANKTFLESAIGNVIKNAIEASKKRIKISVKKINNPPFGVSLNGQNPLLEISIEDDGQGISETIKEKIFEPFFTTKPKGTGLGLALAYRIVTDIGGNISIDKSKLGGANFKIYIPSKI
;
A
#
# COMPACT_ATOMS: atom_id res chain seq x y z
N MET A 1 5.93 -3.78 -9.04
CA MET A 1 6.77 -2.56 -9.07
C MET A 1 8.13 -2.82 -9.72
N PHE A 2 8.91 -3.81 -9.26
CA PHE A 2 10.25 -4.11 -9.80
C PHE A 2 10.28 -4.52 -11.29
N GLN A 3 9.37 -5.37 -11.77
CA GLN A 3 9.34 -5.72 -13.20
C GLN A 3 9.00 -4.52 -14.09
N LEU A 4 8.22 -3.57 -13.57
CA LEU A 4 7.86 -2.35 -14.27
C LEU A 4 9.04 -1.36 -14.31
N SER A 5 9.83 -1.27 -13.23
CA SER A 5 11.07 -0.48 -13.24
C SER A 5 12.10 -1.07 -14.19
N LEU A 6 12.26 -2.39 -14.21
CA LEU A 6 13.20 -3.08 -15.09
C LEU A 6 12.80 -2.96 -16.58
N LEU A 7 11.50 -3.01 -16.86
CA LEU A 7 10.94 -2.71 -18.18
C LEU A 7 11.21 -1.25 -18.59
N ASN A 8 11.03 -0.29 -17.68
CA ASN A 8 11.33 1.12 -17.96
C ASN A 8 12.82 1.35 -18.23
N PHE A 9 13.71 0.71 -17.45
CA PHE A 9 15.15 0.76 -17.70
C PHE A 9 15.52 0.15 -19.04
N TYR A 10 14.90 -0.98 -19.41
CA TYR A 10 15.11 -1.58 -20.73
C TYR A 10 14.62 -0.66 -21.86
N LEU A 11 13.40 -0.10 -21.78
CA LEU A 11 12.87 0.81 -22.80
C LEU A 11 13.71 2.07 -22.96
N MET A 12 14.12 2.68 -21.83
CA MET A 12 14.99 3.86 -21.85
C MET A 12 16.38 3.50 -22.39
N GLY A 13 16.94 2.37 -21.94
CA GLY A 13 18.19 1.83 -22.44
C GLY A 13 18.15 1.56 -23.94
N ARG A 14 17.02 1.09 -24.47
CA ARG A 14 16.81 0.81 -25.89
C ARG A 14 16.86 2.07 -26.74
N VAL A 15 16.27 3.17 -26.25
CA VAL A 15 16.36 4.49 -26.92
C VAL A 15 17.79 5.04 -26.85
N ILE A 16 18.42 5.01 -25.68
CA ILE A 16 19.82 5.47 -25.51
C ILE A 16 20.74 4.68 -26.44
N PHE A 17 20.57 3.37 -26.47
CA PHE A 17 21.31 2.46 -27.32
C PHE A 17 21.14 2.78 -28.81
N ALA A 18 19.89 2.99 -29.26
CA ALA A 18 19.60 3.33 -30.65
C ALA A 18 20.21 4.69 -31.07
N VAL A 19 20.09 5.71 -30.21
CA VAL A 19 20.67 7.05 -30.45
C VAL A 19 22.20 6.99 -30.45
N ALA A 20 22.81 6.28 -29.51
CA ALA A 20 24.27 6.13 -29.45
C ALA A 20 24.80 5.46 -30.72
N LEU A 21 24.10 4.44 -31.22
CA LEU A 21 24.43 3.78 -32.48
C LEU A 21 24.32 4.75 -33.66
N GLN A 22 23.25 5.56 -33.72
CA GLN A 22 23.05 6.56 -34.78
C GLN A 22 24.18 7.58 -34.81
N VAL A 23 24.59 8.09 -33.64
CA VAL A 23 25.72 9.02 -33.50
C VAL A 23 27.03 8.35 -33.92
N ALA A 24 27.31 7.14 -33.42
CA ALA A 24 28.53 6.42 -33.73
C ALA A 24 28.71 6.20 -35.24
N PHE A 25 27.67 5.73 -35.94
CA PHE A 25 27.74 5.56 -37.39
C PHE A 25 27.79 6.91 -38.13
N HIS A 26 27.10 7.96 -37.66
CA HIS A 26 27.21 9.27 -38.31
C HIS A 26 28.68 9.78 -38.39
N PHE A 27 29.49 9.50 -37.37
CA PHE A 27 30.90 9.92 -37.34
C PHE A 27 31.87 9.04 -38.13
N ILE A 28 31.54 7.77 -38.44
CA ILE A 28 32.49 6.82 -39.04
C ILE A 28 32.54 6.89 -40.59
N GLY A 29 31.47 7.38 -41.24
CA GLY A 29 31.46 7.93 -42.61
C GLY A 29 32.04 7.10 -43.79
N ASN A 30 31.15 6.57 -44.66
CA ASN A 30 31.44 6.36 -46.09
C ASN A 30 30.13 6.36 -46.94
N ILE A 31 30.08 7.12 -48.03
CA ILE A 31 28.85 7.78 -48.53
C ILE A 31 27.72 6.84 -49.04
N PHE A 32 27.99 5.64 -49.55
CA PHE A 32 26.96 4.87 -50.29
C PHE A 32 26.20 3.78 -49.50
N ILE A 33 26.71 3.31 -48.36
CA ILE A 33 26.07 2.26 -47.54
C ILE A 33 25.55 2.81 -46.20
N PHE A 34 26.06 3.97 -45.79
CA PHE A 34 25.59 4.66 -44.60
C PHE A 34 24.14 5.13 -44.72
N ASP A 35 23.63 5.47 -45.90
CA ASP A 35 22.23 5.94 -46.02
C ASP A 35 21.21 4.86 -45.63
N LYS A 36 21.42 3.60 -46.06
CA LYS A 36 20.53 2.48 -45.71
C LYS A 36 20.67 2.09 -44.24
N LEU A 37 21.88 2.12 -43.70
CA LEU A 37 22.16 1.77 -42.31
C LEU A 37 21.66 2.85 -41.34
N VAL A 38 21.81 4.13 -41.68
CA VAL A 38 21.24 5.27 -40.94
C VAL A 38 19.72 5.22 -40.99
N LEU A 39 19.11 4.90 -42.12
CA LEU A 39 17.65 4.75 -42.22
C LEU A 39 17.14 3.59 -41.34
N LEU A 40 17.86 2.46 -41.30
CA LEU A 40 17.53 1.34 -40.44
C LEU A 40 17.62 1.70 -38.95
N ILE A 41 18.71 2.35 -38.54
CA ILE A 41 18.90 2.79 -37.15
C ILE A 41 17.87 3.85 -36.79
N GLY A 42 17.52 4.74 -37.73
CA GLY A 42 16.44 5.71 -37.57
C GLY A 42 15.09 5.03 -37.35
N LEU A 43 14.77 4.00 -38.12
CA LEU A 43 13.55 3.20 -37.94
C LEU A 43 13.54 2.49 -36.57
N TYR A 44 14.66 1.88 -36.18
CA TYR A 44 14.80 1.25 -34.86
C TYR A 44 14.61 2.25 -33.71
N SER A 45 15.25 3.42 -33.81
CA SER A 45 15.13 4.52 -32.85
C SER A 45 13.70 5.02 -32.74
N PHE A 46 13.00 5.17 -33.87
CA PHE A 46 11.60 5.57 -33.92
C PHE A 46 10.69 4.56 -33.21
N ILE A 47 10.87 3.25 -33.47
CA ILE A 47 10.08 2.20 -32.81
C ILE A 47 10.39 2.16 -31.30
N ALA A 48 11.67 2.31 -30.91
CA ALA A 48 12.07 2.38 -29.51
C ALA A 48 11.43 3.57 -28.78
N LEU A 49 11.38 4.74 -29.44
CA LEU A 49 10.76 5.95 -28.90
C LEU A 49 9.24 5.78 -28.74
N ILE A 50 8.54 5.24 -29.74
CA ILE A 50 7.10 4.95 -29.64
C ILE A 50 6.82 4.02 -28.47
N ARG A 51 7.60 2.95 -28.33
CA ARG A 51 7.45 2.00 -27.23
C ARG A 51 7.68 2.64 -25.86
N LEU A 52 8.63 3.56 -25.75
CA LEU A 52 8.88 4.32 -24.52
C LEU A 52 7.71 5.26 -24.17
N ILE A 53 7.11 5.92 -25.18
CA ILE A 53 5.98 6.84 -24.99
C ILE A 53 4.72 6.08 -24.56
N TYR A 54 4.42 4.94 -25.18
CA TYR A 54 3.21 4.17 -24.89
C TYR A 54 3.26 3.47 -23.51
N ARG A 55 4.45 3.34 -22.90
CA ARG A 55 4.69 2.71 -21.58
C ARG A 55 3.88 1.41 -21.36
N PRO A 56 4.23 0.31 -22.04
CA PRO A 56 3.51 -0.95 -21.88
C PRO A 56 3.52 -1.43 -20.41
N GLN A 57 2.41 -2.02 -19.98
CA GLN A 57 2.24 -2.54 -18.62
C GLN A 57 2.95 -3.89 -18.40
N SER A 58 3.41 -4.54 -19.48
CA SER A 58 4.09 -5.83 -19.43
C SER A 58 5.25 -5.90 -20.42
N VAL A 59 6.20 -6.76 -20.09
CA VAL A 59 7.35 -7.07 -20.94
C VAL A 59 6.86 -7.95 -22.09
N HIS A 60 6.99 -7.48 -23.33
CA HIS A 60 6.64 -8.27 -24.50
C HIS A 60 7.87 -8.98 -25.08
N TYR A 61 7.75 -10.30 -25.29
CA TYR A 61 8.76 -11.11 -25.99
C TYR A 61 9.16 -10.51 -27.34
N PHE A 62 8.19 -9.92 -28.03
CA PHE A 62 8.39 -9.30 -29.33
C PHE A 62 9.44 -8.18 -29.30
N ASP A 63 9.56 -7.43 -28.20
CA ASP A 63 10.52 -6.32 -28.14
C ASP A 63 11.97 -6.82 -28.19
N PHE A 64 12.28 -7.92 -27.50
CA PHE A 64 13.61 -8.55 -27.56
C PHE A 64 13.87 -9.23 -28.90
N LEU A 65 12.86 -9.89 -29.48
CA LEU A 65 12.99 -10.48 -30.82
C LEU A 65 13.27 -9.41 -31.88
N LEU A 66 12.57 -8.28 -31.77
CA LEU A 66 12.75 -7.14 -32.65
C LEU A 66 14.16 -6.55 -32.50
N ASP A 67 14.65 -6.38 -31.27
CA ASP A 67 16.04 -5.94 -31.02
C ASP A 67 17.07 -6.88 -31.64
N ILE A 68 16.92 -8.20 -31.43
CA ILE A 68 17.81 -9.21 -32.01
C ILE A 68 17.77 -9.12 -33.55
N PHE A 69 16.58 -8.96 -34.14
CA PHE A 69 16.42 -8.81 -35.58
C PHE A 69 17.12 -7.54 -36.12
N PHE A 70 16.91 -6.38 -35.50
CA PHE A 70 17.56 -5.14 -35.92
C PHE A 70 19.08 -5.21 -35.77
N ILE A 71 19.57 -5.75 -34.65
CA ILE A 71 21.01 -5.97 -34.43
C ILE A 71 21.57 -6.92 -35.50
N SER A 72 20.85 -7.99 -35.84
CA SER A 72 21.24 -8.90 -36.94
C SER A 72 21.37 -8.15 -38.26
N LEU A 73 20.42 -7.28 -38.57
CA LEU A 73 20.38 -6.52 -39.82
C LEU A 73 21.48 -5.46 -39.89
N ILE A 74 21.78 -4.79 -38.76
CA ILE A 74 22.93 -3.89 -38.61
C ILE A 74 24.24 -4.64 -38.87
N ILE A 75 24.42 -5.81 -38.26
CA ILE A 75 25.62 -6.64 -38.45
C ILE A 75 25.72 -7.09 -39.91
N PHE A 76 24.64 -7.55 -40.51
CA PHE A 76 24.58 -7.97 -41.92
C PHE A 76 25.01 -6.86 -42.88
N MET A 77 24.46 -5.65 -42.72
CA MET A 77 24.80 -4.51 -43.57
C MET A 77 26.24 -4.01 -43.36
N SER A 78 26.79 -4.21 -42.16
CA SER A 78 28.13 -3.75 -41.77
C SER A 78 29.24 -4.76 -42.10
N PHE A 79 28.88 -6.00 -42.46
CA PHE A 79 29.76 -7.16 -42.48
C PHE A 79 30.97 -7.03 -43.43
N ASN A 80 30.78 -6.38 -44.59
CA ASN A 80 31.84 -6.20 -45.59
C ASN A 80 32.81 -5.04 -45.28
N PHE A 81 32.46 -4.14 -44.35
CA PHE A 81 33.20 -2.90 -44.08
C PHE A 81 34.05 -2.98 -42.83
N TYR A 82 33.53 -3.66 -41.82
CA TYR A 82 34.21 -3.84 -40.55
C TYR A 82 34.54 -5.31 -40.42
N SER A 83 35.84 -5.63 -40.42
CA SER A 83 36.32 -6.97 -40.07
C SER A 83 35.64 -7.40 -38.77
N TYR A 84 34.96 -8.55 -38.84
CA TYR A 84 34.35 -9.35 -37.77
C TYR A 84 34.72 -8.89 -36.36
N SER A 85 33.73 -8.56 -35.50
CA SER A 85 33.68 -8.99 -34.09
C SER A 85 33.03 -7.98 -33.12
N TYR A 86 33.07 -6.66 -33.33
CA TYR A 86 32.63 -5.75 -32.25
C TYR A 86 31.11 -5.52 -32.18
N LEU A 87 30.41 -5.47 -33.31
CA LEU A 87 28.96 -5.22 -33.35
C LEU A 87 28.13 -6.40 -32.83
N THR A 88 28.69 -7.61 -32.74
CA THR A 88 28.01 -8.76 -32.15
C THR A 88 27.86 -8.63 -30.63
N LEU A 89 28.67 -7.80 -29.97
CA LEU A 89 28.50 -7.45 -28.55
C LEU A 89 27.16 -6.76 -28.30
N LEU A 90 26.54 -6.16 -29.32
CA LEU A 90 25.22 -5.55 -29.22
C LEU A 90 24.13 -6.57 -28.83
N TYR A 91 24.29 -7.86 -29.20
CA TYR A 91 23.35 -8.91 -28.77
C TYR A 91 23.32 -9.11 -27.26
N LEU A 92 24.38 -8.75 -26.54
CA LEU A 92 24.43 -8.88 -25.09
C LEU A 92 23.34 -8.03 -24.42
N PHE A 93 22.95 -6.90 -25.01
CA PHE A 93 21.91 -6.01 -24.48
C PHE A 93 20.53 -6.70 -24.39
N PRO A 94 19.89 -7.15 -25.50
CA PRO A 94 18.59 -7.81 -25.42
C PRO A 94 18.67 -9.17 -24.69
N ILE A 95 19.79 -9.88 -24.74
CA ILE A 95 19.97 -11.15 -24.02
C ILE A 95 19.99 -10.92 -22.51
N PHE A 96 20.75 -9.92 -22.04
CA PHE A 96 20.80 -9.58 -20.62
C PHE A 96 19.42 -9.14 -20.11
N PHE A 97 18.76 -8.19 -20.78
CA PHE A 97 17.45 -7.71 -20.32
C PHE A 97 16.35 -8.76 -20.44
N SER A 98 16.38 -9.62 -21.45
CA SER A 98 15.43 -10.74 -21.55
C SER A 98 15.64 -11.76 -20.43
N SER A 99 16.88 -12.06 -20.04
CA SER A 99 17.17 -12.97 -18.92
C SER A 99 16.61 -12.48 -17.58
N LEU A 100 16.59 -11.15 -17.38
CA LEU A 100 16.06 -10.49 -16.20
C LEU A 100 14.54 -10.38 -16.21
N SER A 101 13.96 -10.06 -17.36
CA SER A 101 12.57 -9.61 -17.49
C SER A 101 11.60 -10.74 -17.81
N VAL A 102 12.04 -11.72 -18.61
CA VAL A 102 11.18 -12.79 -19.14
C VAL A 102 11.10 -13.93 -18.14
N LYS A 103 9.88 -14.37 -17.82
CA LYS A 103 9.64 -15.47 -16.87
C LYS A 103 9.68 -16.82 -17.59
N GLY A 104 10.22 -17.83 -16.90
CA GLY A 104 10.16 -19.22 -17.34
C GLY A 104 11.21 -19.61 -18.37
N LYS A 105 11.03 -20.81 -18.96
CA LYS A 105 11.99 -21.43 -19.89
C LYS A 105 12.04 -20.76 -21.26
N SER A 106 11.02 -19.99 -21.64
CA SER A 106 10.96 -19.25 -22.90
C SER A 106 12.07 -18.19 -23.03
N ALA A 107 12.62 -17.70 -21.91
CA ALA A 107 13.75 -16.78 -21.92
C ALA A 107 15.00 -17.37 -22.60
N PHE A 108 15.20 -18.69 -22.56
CA PHE A 108 16.34 -19.34 -23.21
C PHE A 108 16.32 -19.19 -24.74
N LEU A 109 15.16 -18.88 -25.35
CA LEU A 109 15.04 -18.73 -26.80
C LEU A 109 15.89 -17.56 -27.33
N PHE A 110 16.07 -16.48 -26.57
CA PHE A 110 16.76 -15.28 -27.05
C PHE A 110 18.24 -15.51 -27.42
N PRO A 111 19.10 -16.08 -26.56
CA PRO A 111 20.47 -16.39 -26.96
C PRO A 111 20.55 -17.40 -28.12
N PHE A 112 19.61 -18.36 -28.22
CA PHE A 112 19.54 -19.28 -29.35
C PHE A 112 19.16 -18.58 -30.67
N ILE A 113 18.19 -17.67 -30.63
CA ILE A 113 17.78 -16.90 -31.82
C ILE A 113 18.93 -15.97 -32.25
N ALA A 114 19.62 -15.32 -31.30
CA ALA A 114 20.76 -14.47 -31.59
C ALA A 114 21.92 -15.25 -32.24
N ILE A 115 22.27 -16.44 -31.71
CA ILE A 115 23.36 -17.23 -32.29
C ILE A 115 23.00 -17.79 -33.67
N ILE A 116 21.75 -18.24 -33.87
CA ILE A 116 21.26 -18.70 -35.18
C ILE A 116 21.30 -17.55 -36.18
N SER A 117 20.81 -16.36 -35.79
CA SER A 117 20.81 -15.18 -36.65
C SER A 117 22.24 -14.77 -37.06
N TYR A 118 23.19 -14.81 -36.12
CA TYR A 118 24.59 -14.57 -36.43
C TYR A 118 25.20 -15.65 -37.35
N GLY A 119 24.87 -16.93 -37.11
CA GLY A 119 25.30 -18.04 -37.97
C GLY A 119 24.83 -17.88 -39.43
N VAL A 120 23.58 -17.49 -39.63
CA VAL A 120 23.01 -17.22 -40.97
C VAL A 120 23.79 -16.12 -41.68
N ILE A 121 24.18 -15.05 -40.97
CA ILE A 121 25.00 -13.97 -41.54
C ILE A 121 26.35 -14.54 -41.99
N CYS A 122 27.04 -15.30 -41.15
CA CYS A 122 28.33 -15.92 -41.49
C CYS A 122 28.26 -16.86 -42.70
N THR A 123 27.18 -17.63 -42.85
CA THR A 123 26.96 -18.50 -44.02
C THR A 123 26.70 -17.68 -45.29
N THR A 124 25.91 -16.61 -45.19
CA THR A 124 25.54 -15.77 -46.35
C THR A 124 26.74 -15.11 -47.02
N PHE A 125 27.76 -14.75 -46.24
CA PHE A 125 28.99 -14.15 -46.75
C PHE A 125 30.10 -15.19 -47.02
N GLU A 126 29.77 -16.49 -47.09
CA GLU A 126 30.70 -17.61 -47.38
C GLU A 126 31.88 -17.77 -46.41
N VAL A 127 31.82 -17.11 -45.26
CA VAL A 127 32.94 -17.04 -44.31
C VAL A 127 32.85 -18.14 -43.22
N PHE A 128 31.71 -18.83 -43.17
CA PHE A 128 31.40 -19.87 -42.19
C PHE A 128 32.40 -21.03 -42.13
N PHE A 129 32.92 -21.50 -43.27
CA PHE A 129 33.77 -22.70 -43.33
C PHE A 129 35.25 -22.45 -43.00
N GLN A 130 35.64 -21.20 -42.72
CA GLN A 130 36.97 -20.90 -42.22
C GLN A 130 37.06 -21.24 -40.73
N LYS A 131 38.12 -21.94 -40.31
CA LYS A 131 38.31 -22.41 -38.91
C LYS A 131 38.17 -21.28 -37.86
N GLU A 132 38.63 -20.07 -38.19
CA GLU A 132 38.56 -18.91 -37.31
C GLU A 132 37.10 -18.49 -37.02
N ASN A 133 36.18 -18.65 -37.97
CA ASN A 133 34.78 -18.23 -37.81
C ASN A 133 33.92 -19.25 -37.07
N LEU A 134 34.23 -20.54 -37.21
CA LEU A 134 33.70 -21.59 -36.34
C LEU A 134 34.09 -21.35 -34.88
N PHE A 135 35.34 -20.98 -34.63
CA PHE A 135 35.82 -20.62 -33.30
C PHE A 135 35.11 -19.37 -32.75
N ASN A 136 34.98 -18.31 -33.57
CA ASN A 136 34.24 -17.11 -33.19
C ASN A 136 32.78 -17.41 -32.87
N LEU A 137 32.09 -18.23 -33.65
CA LEU A 137 30.70 -18.62 -33.39
C LEU A 137 30.57 -19.34 -32.03
N ALA A 138 31.50 -20.25 -31.72
CA ALA A 138 31.53 -20.91 -30.43
C ALA A 138 31.75 -19.92 -29.27
N LEU A 139 32.65 -18.95 -29.42
CA LEU A 139 32.88 -17.90 -28.42
C LEU A 139 31.65 -17.02 -28.18
N HIS A 140 30.92 -16.66 -29.24
CA HIS A 140 29.68 -15.90 -29.12
C HIS A 140 28.60 -16.71 -28.41
N PHE A 141 28.45 -18.00 -28.75
CA PHE A 141 27.51 -18.89 -28.08
C PHE A 141 27.79 -18.97 -26.58
N ILE A 142 29.07 -19.18 -26.21
CA ILE A 142 29.50 -19.21 -24.81
C ILE A 142 29.20 -17.87 -24.13
N SER A 143 29.56 -16.74 -24.74
CA SER A 143 29.35 -15.41 -24.17
C SER A 143 27.86 -15.09 -23.96
N PHE A 144 27.02 -15.39 -24.94
CA PHE A 144 25.57 -15.18 -24.87
C PHE A 144 24.94 -16.04 -23.78
N MET A 145 25.34 -17.31 -23.68
CA MET A 145 24.87 -18.20 -22.63
C MET A 145 25.35 -17.77 -21.25
N LEU A 146 26.60 -17.34 -21.09
CA LEU A 146 27.14 -16.86 -19.82
C LEU A 146 26.38 -15.63 -19.31
N ILE A 147 26.19 -14.62 -20.18
CA ILE A 147 25.40 -13.43 -19.81
C ILE A 147 23.96 -13.79 -19.48
N PHE A 148 23.35 -14.67 -20.27
CA PHE A 148 22.00 -15.12 -20.02
C PHE A 148 21.87 -15.83 -18.66
N ILE A 149 22.77 -16.78 -18.35
CA ILE A 149 22.77 -17.52 -17.09
C ILE A 149 23.02 -16.57 -15.91
N ALA A 150 24.00 -15.67 -16.04
CA ALA A 150 24.30 -14.68 -15.01
C ALA A 150 23.10 -13.77 -14.71
N GLY A 151 22.47 -13.23 -15.76
CA GLY A 151 21.27 -12.41 -15.59
C GLY A 151 20.08 -13.21 -15.02
N ARG A 152 19.95 -14.50 -15.39
CA ARG A 152 18.92 -15.37 -14.80
C ARG A 152 19.12 -15.62 -13.31
N GLU A 153 20.35 -15.88 -12.89
CA GLU A 153 20.70 -16.06 -11.48
C GLU A 153 20.42 -14.77 -10.67
N VAL A 154 20.77 -13.61 -11.21
CA VAL A 154 20.45 -12.31 -10.61
C VAL A 154 18.93 -12.12 -10.48
N SER A 155 18.16 -12.40 -11.53
CA SER A 155 16.70 -12.31 -11.50
C SER A 155 16.09 -13.19 -10.41
N ASN A 156 16.54 -14.45 -10.32
CA ASN A 156 16.06 -15.40 -9.31
C ASN A 156 16.39 -14.91 -7.89
N ARG A 157 17.61 -14.43 -7.63
CA ARG A 157 17.99 -13.90 -6.30
C ARG A 157 17.16 -12.68 -5.92
N LEU A 158 16.90 -11.78 -6.86
CA LEU A 158 16.08 -10.60 -6.61
C LEU A 158 14.63 -10.95 -6.29
N LEU A 159 14.06 -11.96 -6.96
CA LEU A 159 12.72 -12.46 -6.64
C LEU A 159 12.67 -13.06 -5.23
N VAL A 160 13.63 -13.91 -4.87
CA VAL A 160 13.72 -14.50 -3.52
C VAL A 160 13.90 -13.41 -2.46
N GLN A 161 14.74 -12.41 -2.71
CA GLN A 161 14.92 -11.27 -1.81
C GLN A 161 13.63 -10.46 -1.65
N GLN A 162 12.89 -10.20 -2.73
CA GLN A 162 11.61 -9.50 -2.65
C GLN A 162 10.57 -10.27 -1.84
N GLU A 163 10.48 -11.58 -2.03
CA GLU A 163 9.61 -12.43 -1.21
C GLU A 163 10.03 -12.42 0.26
N HIS A 164 11.33 -12.45 0.54
CA HIS A 164 11.84 -12.40 1.91
C HIS A 164 11.53 -11.06 2.59
N ILE A 165 11.77 -9.93 1.91
CA ILE A 165 11.44 -8.59 2.41
C ILE A 165 9.95 -8.48 2.70
N LYS A 166 9.09 -8.95 1.78
CA LYS A 166 7.65 -8.94 1.98
C LYS A 166 7.23 -9.72 3.23
N ARG A 167 7.82 -10.91 3.47
CA ARG A 167 7.55 -11.70 4.68
C ARG A 167 8.01 -10.97 5.95
N LEU A 168 9.19 -10.34 5.93
CA LEU A 168 9.67 -9.55 7.06
C LEU A 168 8.76 -8.35 7.38
N GLU A 169 8.18 -7.70 6.36
CA GLU A 169 7.18 -6.65 6.54
C GLU A 169 5.90 -7.20 7.18
N GLU A 170 5.36 -8.31 6.68
CA GLU A 170 4.18 -8.97 7.25
C GLU A 170 4.41 -9.39 8.72
N ASP A 171 5.58 -9.95 9.04
CA ASP A 171 5.94 -10.35 10.41
C ASP A 171 6.14 -9.16 11.33
N ARG A 172 6.74 -8.06 10.83
CA ARG A 172 6.87 -6.80 11.57
C ARG A 172 5.49 -6.25 11.95
N ILE A 173 4.53 -6.25 11.03
CA ILE A 173 3.16 -5.78 11.27
C ILE A 173 2.48 -6.63 12.35
N LYS A 174 2.65 -7.96 12.31
CA LYS A 174 2.15 -8.87 13.35
C LYS A 174 2.79 -8.59 14.71
N MET A 175 4.11 -8.42 14.77
CA MET A 175 4.83 -8.10 16.01
C MET A 175 4.34 -6.79 16.62
N GLN A 176 4.11 -5.75 15.82
CA GLN A 176 3.51 -4.49 16.29
C GLN A 176 2.09 -4.70 16.86
N GLY A 177 1.31 -5.64 16.32
CA GLY A 177 0.05 -6.09 16.91
C GLY A 177 0.22 -6.72 18.29
N TYR A 178 1.20 -7.63 18.43
CA TYR A 178 1.50 -8.29 19.70
C TYR A 178 2.05 -7.34 20.76
N GLU A 179 2.95 -6.43 20.42
CA GLU A 179 3.45 -5.43 21.37
C GLU A 179 2.33 -4.55 21.93
N ARG A 180 1.36 -4.19 21.08
CA ARG A 180 0.15 -3.46 21.50
C ARG A 180 -0.67 -4.29 22.47
N LEU A 181 -0.95 -5.55 22.13
CA LEU A 181 -1.63 -6.50 23.01
C LEU A 181 -0.94 -6.58 24.37
N PHE A 182 0.37 -6.85 24.39
CA PHE A 182 1.14 -6.98 25.63
C PHE A 182 1.04 -5.75 26.52
N ARG A 183 1.03 -4.54 25.94
CA ARG A 183 0.92 -3.29 26.70
C ARG A 183 -0.39 -3.15 27.47
N VAL A 184 -1.50 -3.71 26.94
CA VAL A 184 -2.84 -3.52 27.52
C VAL A 184 -3.41 -4.78 28.19
N SER A 185 -2.74 -5.94 28.07
CA SER A 185 -3.24 -7.23 28.58
C SER A 185 -3.39 -7.28 30.10
N ALA A 186 -2.44 -6.70 30.85
CA ALA A 186 -2.49 -6.72 32.32
C ALA A 186 -3.71 -5.95 32.83
N ASP A 187 -3.89 -4.73 32.32
CA ASP A 187 -5.01 -3.87 32.67
C ASP A 187 -6.35 -4.46 32.19
N LEU A 188 -6.40 -5.10 31.01
CA LEU A 188 -7.60 -5.82 30.56
C LEU A 188 -7.99 -6.94 31.55
N ALA A 189 -7.01 -7.72 32.03
CA ALA A 189 -7.30 -8.80 32.98
C ALA A 189 -7.86 -8.24 34.29
N HIS A 190 -7.38 -7.07 34.74
CA HIS A 190 -7.93 -6.36 35.88
C HIS A 190 -9.36 -5.85 35.61
N GLU A 191 -9.59 -5.21 34.46
CA GLU A 191 -10.90 -4.68 34.09
C GLU A 191 -11.95 -5.75 33.79
N LEU A 192 -11.55 -6.95 33.35
CA LEU A 192 -12.47 -8.10 33.22
C LEU A 192 -12.81 -8.72 34.56
N ARG A 193 -11.90 -8.68 35.54
CA ARG A 193 -12.15 -9.24 36.88
C ARG A 193 -13.30 -8.51 37.57
N ASN A 194 -13.36 -7.18 37.43
CA ASN A 194 -14.38 -6.34 38.06
C ASN A 194 -15.84 -6.74 37.73
N PRO A 195 -16.29 -6.74 36.45
CA PRO A 195 -17.63 -7.15 36.07
C PRO A 195 -17.90 -8.62 36.39
N LEU A 196 -16.90 -9.50 36.21
CA LEU A 196 -17.03 -10.91 36.58
C LEU A 196 -17.30 -11.10 38.08
N THR A 197 -16.62 -10.36 38.95
CA THR A 197 -16.89 -10.38 40.39
C THR A 197 -18.32 -9.92 40.70
N SER A 198 -18.81 -8.88 40.03
CA SER A 198 -20.20 -8.41 40.17
C SER A 198 -21.22 -9.46 39.72
N VAL A 199 -20.97 -10.13 38.60
CA VAL A 199 -21.78 -11.26 38.10
C VAL A 199 -21.80 -12.41 39.10
N PHE A 200 -20.64 -12.82 39.61
CA PHE A 200 -20.55 -13.89 40.60
C PHE A 200 -21.29 -13.55 41.91
N ALA A 201 -21.16 -12.31 42.39
CA ALA A 201 -21.86 -11.85 43.59
C ALA A 201 -23.38 -11.85 43.38
N SER A 202 -23.85 -11.36 42.24
CA SER A 202 -25.27 -11.34 41.87
C SER A 202 -25.86 -12.76 41.84
N ILE A 203 -25.17 -13.70 41.20
CA ILE A 203 -25.57 -15.12 41.16
C ILE A 203 -25.58 -15.72 42.58
N GLN A 204 -24.60 -15.37 43.42
CA GLN A 204 -24.52 -15.86 44.79
C GLN A 204 -25.70 -15.37 45.63
N PHE A 205 -26.07 -14.09 45.54
CA PHE A 205 -27.22 -13.55 46.25
C PHE A 205 -28.54 -14.18 45.82
N ILE A 206 -28.71 -14.47 44.52
CA ILE A 206 -29.86 -15.22 44.01
C ILE A 206 -29.92 -16.62 44.64
N LYS A 207 -28.78 -17.32 44.72
CA LYS A 207 -28.69 -18.65 45.37
C LYS A 207 -29.01 -18.61 46.86
N GLU A 208 -28.73 -17.50 47.53
CA GLU A 208 -29.05 -17.26 48.94
C GLU A 208 -30.51 -16.83 49.16
N GLY A 209 -31.34 -16.83 48.11
CA GLY A 209 -32.78 -16.62 48.19
C GLY A 209 -33.24 -15.18 48.00
N LYS A 210 -32.38 -14.28 47.49
CA LYS A 210 -32.80 -12.94 47.05
C LYS A 210 -33.59 -13.01 45.74
N ASP A 211 -34.46 -12.03 45.50
CA ASP A 211 -35.27 -11.97 44.28
C ASP A 211 -34.36 -11.81 43.05
N PRO A 212 -34.40 -12.74 42.07
CA PRO A 212 -33.65 -12.60 40.83
C PRO A 212 -33.87 -11.29 40.10
N ASN A 213 -35.08 -10.71 40.17
CA ASN A 213 -35.42 -9.48 39.45
C ASN A 213 -34.54 -8.29 39.89
N ASP A 214 -34.06 -8.28 41.13
CA ASP A 214 -33.17 -7.22 41.64
C ASP A 214 -31.77 -7.24 40.99
N PHE A 215 -31.41 -8.35 40.33
CA PHE A 215 -30.08 -8.57 39.77
C PHE A 215 -30.05 -8.76 38.27
N ILE A 216 -31.20 -8.96 37.60
CA ILE A 216 -31.27 -9.17 36.15
C ILE A 216 -30.63 -8.01 35.40
N ASP A 217 -30.97 -6.78 35.76
CA ASP A 217 -30.42 -5.58 35.11
C ASP A 217 -28.91 -5.47 35.34
N ILE A 218 -28.43 -5.81 36.55
CA ILE A 218 -26.99 -5.81 36.87
C ILE A 218 -26.26 -6.87 36.03
N LEU A 219 -26.82 -8.07 35.93
CA LEU A 219 -26.24 -9.16 35.14
C LEU A 219 -26.18 -8.80 33.65
N ASP A 220 -27.23 -8.19 33.10
CA ASP A 220 -27.26 -7.75 31.72
C ASP A 220 -26.23 -6.63 31.47
N GLU A 221 -26.18 -5.61 32.32
CA GLU A 221 -25.19 -4.53 32.24
C GLU A 221 -23.74 -5.05 32.27
N GLU A 222 -23.41 -5.91 33.23
CA GLU A 222 -22.04 -6.42 33.39
C GLU A 222 -21.64 -7.39 32.27
N THR A 223 -22.59 -8.19 31.75
CA THR A 223 -22.34 -9.09 30.61
C THR A 223 -22.13 -8.29 29.33
N ASN A 224 -22.92 -7.24 29.11
CA ASN A 224 -22.74 -6.31 28.00
C ASN A 224 -21.40 -5.54 28.12
N ARG A 225 -21.00 -5.15 29.33
CA ARG A 225 -19.69 -4.53 29.60
C ARG A 225 -18.52 -5.46 29.26
N ILE A 226 -18.58 -6.74 29.67
CA ILE A 226 -17.56 -7.75 29.32
C ILE A 226 -17.47 -7.92 27.81
N SER A 227 -18.63 -8.01 27.14
CA SER A 227 -18.70 -8.18 25.68
C SER A 227 -18.10 -6.99 24.94
N GLY A 228 -18.37 -5.76 25.41
CA GLY A 228 -17.75 -4.54 24.91
C GLY A 228 -16.23 -4.51 25.09
N LEU A 229 -15.74 -4.85 26.28
CA LEU A 229 -14.30 -4.94 26.59
C LEU A 229 -13.57 -5.92 25.64
N ILE A 230 -14.14 -7.11 25.44
CA ILE A 230 -13.56 -8.11 24.54
C ILE A 230 -13.55 -7.59 23.11
N ASN A 231 -14.64 -6.98 22.65
CA ASN A 231 -14.72 -6.45 21.29
C ASN A 231 -13.71 -5.32 21.06
N ASP A 232 -13.65 -4.34 21.96
CA ASP A 232 -12.69 -3.23 21.88
C ASP A 232 -11.24 -3.74 21.90
N PHE A 233 -10.94 -4.74 22.75
CA PHE A 233 -9.62 -5.38 22.80
C PHE A 233 -9.27 -6.11 21.50
N LEU A 234 -10.22 -6.85 20.92
CA LEU A 234 -10.01 -7.54 19.65
C LEU A 234 -9.75 -6.54 18.51
N ILE A 235 -10.49 -5.44 18.44
CA ILE A 235 -10.24 -4.36 17.49
C ILE A 235 -8.88 -3.71 17.76
N PHE A 236 -8.54 -3.46 19.03
CA PHE A 236 -7.26 -2.88 19.45
C PHE A 236 -6.05 -3.77 19.09
N SER A 237 -6.24 -5.08 19.04
CA SER A 237 -5.19 -6.05 18.69
C SER A 237 -4.94 -6.22 17.20
N ARG A 238 -5.94 -5.93 16.37
CA ARG A 238 -5.87 -6.17 14.92
C ARG A 238 -5.01 -5.12 14.23
N PRO A 239 -4.12 -5.51 13.30
CA PRO A 239 -3.40 -4.57 12.45
C PRO A 239 -4.37 -3.74 11.58
N SER A 240 -3.96 -2.52 11.22
CA SER A 240 -4.75 -1.53 10.46
C SER A 240 -5.09 -1.97 9.01
N GLU A 241 -4.55 -3.10 8.55
CA GLU A 241 -4.73 -3.65 7.19
C GLU A 241 -6.03 -4.42 6.97
N ALA A 242 -7.01 -4.27 7.85
CA ALA A 242 -8.36 -4.78 7.61
C ALA A 242 -8.94 -4.19 6.30
N THR A 243 -9.86 -4.92 5.65
CA THR A 243 -10.43 -4.53 4.35
C THR A 243 -10.97 -3.10 4.40
N LYS A 244 -10.44 -2.24 3.53
CA LYS A 244 -10.85 -0.84 3.41
C LYS A 244 -11.90 -0.73 2.31
N GLU A 245 -12.89 0.10 2.55
CA GLU A 245 -13.95 0.41 1.60
C GLU A 245 -14.25 1.90 1.60
N VAL A 246 -15.03 2.32 0.62
CA VAL A 246 -15.52 3.70 0.51
C VAL A 246 -16.73 3.84 1.42
N ILE A 247 -16.67 4.80 2.32
CA ILE A 247 -17.68 4.99 3.36
C ILE A 247 -18.24 6.41 3.27
N ASN A 248 -19.55 6.52 3.10
CA ASN A 248 -20.27 7.77 3.30
C ASN A 248 -20.40 8.07 4.81
N ILE A 249 -19.72 9.11 5.28
CA ILE A 249 -19.62 9.45 6.71
C ILE A 249 -20.97 9.86 7.29
N SER A 250 -21.76 10.61 6.53
CA SER A 250 -23.06 11.11 6.98
C SER A 250 -24.04 9.97 7.25
N SER A 251 -24.12 9.00 6.36
CA SER A 251 -24.94 7.79 6.56
C SER A 251 -24.46 6.94 7.75
N MET A 252 -23.14 6.85 7.97
CA MET A 252 -22.58 6.14 9.11
C MET A 252 -22.97 6.82 10.43
N ILE A 253 -22.80 8.14 10.52
CA ILE A 253 -23.16 8.92 11.72
C ILE A 253 -24.65 8.82 12.00
N GLN A 254 -25.52 8.93 10.99
CA GLN A 254 -26.96 8.76 11.19
C GLN A 254 -27.31 7.38 11.76
N ARG A 255 -26.70 6.31 11.24
CA ARG A 255 -26.90 4.96 11.78
C ARG A 255 -26.41 4.86 13.23
N LEU A 256 -25.24 5.41 13.54
CA LEU A 256 -24.69 5.41 14.90
C LEU A 256 -25.60 6.17 15.88
N VAL A 257 -26.08 7.36 15.49
CA VAL A 257 -26.99 8.18 16.29
C VAL A 257 -28.30 7.44 16.54
N ASN A 258 -28.88 6.80 15.52
CA ASN A 258 -30.13 6.04 15.69
C ASN A 258 -29.95 4.83 16.62
N ASN A 259 -28.81 4.14 16.54
CA ASN A 259 -28.52 2.96 17.37
C ASN A 259 -28.18 3.32 18.82
N LEU A 260 -27.56 4.48 19.04
CA LEU A 260 -27.16 4.97 20.36
C LEU A 260 -28.19 5.93 20.96
N ASN A 261 -29.36 6.08 20.32
CA ASN A 261 -30.31 7.10 20.71
C ASN A 261 -30.79 6.89 22.14
N ASP A 262 -30.78 7.97 22.91
CA ASP A 262 -31.32 8.05 24.26
C ASP A 262 -32.50 9.02 24.19
N ASN A 263 -33.71 8.52 24.49
CA ASN A 263 -34.95 9.29 24.37
C ASN A 263 -34.96 10.55 25.24
N ASP A 264 -34.09 10.63 26.25
CA ASP A 264 -33.97 11.79 27.14
C ASP A 264 -33.00 12.86 26.62
N LYS A 265 -32.31 12.60 25.49
CA LYS A 265 -31.31 13.50 24.89
C LYS A 265 -31.78 14.07 23.54
N ILE A 266 -31.31 15.28 23.23
CA ILE A 266 -31.55 15.97 21.95
C ILE A 266 -30.24 15.94 21.16
N ILE A 267 -30.22 15.19 20.06
CA ILE A 267 -29.06 15.05 19.17
C ILE A 267 -29.33 15.80 17.86
N GLU A 268 -28.66 16.93 17.66
CA GLU A 268 -28.73 17.70 16.42
C GLU A 268 -27.61 17.29 15.47
N THR A 269 -27.94 16.97 14.21
CA THR A 269 -26.94 16.57 13.21
C THR A 269 -26.90 17.56 12.04
N PHE A 270 -25.69 18.01 11.68
CA PHE A 270 -25.42 18.92 10.56
C PHE A 270 -24.41 18.23 9.64
N LEU A 271 -24.92 17.44 8.71
CA LEU A 271 -24.12 16.51 7.91
C LEU A 271 -24.08 16.95 6.45
N ASP A 272 -22.89 17.04 5.87
CA ASP A 272 -22.71 17.20 4.42
C ASP A 272 -22.78 15.80 3.77
N GLU A 273 -23.80 15.56 2.94
CA GLU A 273 -24.08 14.24 2.35
C GLU A 273 -23.01 13.78 1.35
N SER A 274 -22.16 14.69 0.86
CA SER A 274 -21.20 14.45 -0.23
C SER A 274 -19.85 13.87 0.22
N ILE A 275 -19.75 13.41 1.48
CA ILE A 275 -18.45 13.14 2.10
C ILE A 275 -18.17 11.65 2.22
N GLU A 276 -17.15 11.22 1.47
CA GLU A 276 -16.64 9.85 1.48
C GLU A 276 -15.22 9.76 2.04
N VAL A 277 -14.95 8.67 2.76
CA VAL A 277 -13.63 8.33 3.29
C VAL A 277 -13.27 6.90 2.91
N PHE A 278 -12.00 6.64 2.64
CA PHE A 278 -11.49 5.30 2.34
C PHE A 278 -10.84 4.69 3.59
N ALA A 279 -11.57 3.85 4.32
CA ALA A 279 -11.14 3.27 5.59
C ALA A 279 -11.80 1.91 5.84
N ASN A 280 -11.39 1.22 6.92
CA ASN A 280 -12.14 0.05 7.38
C ASN A 280 -13.42 0.50 8.10
N LYS A 281 -14.58 0.08 7.61
CA LYS A 281 -15.89 0.51 8.12
C LYS A 281 -16.10 0.17 9.59
N THR A 282 -15.84 -1.06 10.00
CA THR A 282 -16.03 -1.50 11.40
C THR A 282 -15.16 -0.70 12.36
N PHE A 283 -13.91 -0.42 11.99
CA PHE A 283 -13.01 0.37 12.83
C PHE A 283 -13.49 1.82 12.91
N LEU A 284 -13.85 2.44 11.78
CA LEU A 284 -14.30 3.82 11.78
C LEU A 284 -15.64 3.99 12.53
N GLU A 285 -16.56 3.04 12.40
CA GLU A 285 -17.79 2.96 13.19
C GLU A 285 -17.51 2.89 14.69
N SER A 286 -16.57 2.03 15.09
CA SER A 286 -16.17 1.89 16.50
C SER A 286 -15.54 3.19 17.03
N ALA A 287 -14.65 3.83 16.26
CA ALA A 287 -13.99 5.07 16.65
C ALA A 287 -14.99 6.21 16.84
N ILE A 288 -15.83 6.49 15.83
CA ILE A 288 -16.82 7.57 15.89
C ILE A 288 -17.90 7.23 16.92
N GLY A 289 -18.35 5.98 16.96
CA GLY A 289 -19.35 5.49 17.91
C GLY A 289 -18.91 5.65 19.36
N ASN A 290 -17.63 5.37 19.68
CA ASN A 290 -17.08 5.57 21.02
C ASN A 290 -17.06 7.04 21.43
N VAL A 291 -16.82 7.97 20.50
CA VAL A 291 -16.87 9.41 20.80
C VAL A 291 -18.32 9.89 20.97
N ILE A 292 -19.25 9.45 20.11
CA ILE A 292 -20.68 9.77 20.23
C ILE A 292 -21.24 9.23 21.55
N LYS A 293 -20.97 7.97 21.90
CA LYS A 293 -21.39 7.36 23.16
C LYS A 293 -20.87 8.14 24.36
N ASN A 294 -19.61 8.57 24.33
CA ASN A 294 -19.05 9.39 25.39
C ASN A 294 -19.74 10.75 25.53
N ALA A 295 -20.11 11.39 24.41
CA ALA A 295 -20.88 12.64 24.42
C ALA A 295 -22.28 12.43 25.00
N ILE A 296 -22.96 11.33 24.67
CA ILE A 296 -24.28 10.98 25.23
C ILE A 296 -24.22 10.83 26.74
N GLU A 297 -23.28 10.01 27.22
CA GLU A 297 -23.10 9.76 28.65
C GLU A 297 -22.68 11.00 29.45
N ALA A 298 -21.94 11.93 28.84
CA ALA A 298 -21.46 13.15 29.51
C ALA A 298 -22.47 14.31 29.43
N SER A 299 -23.31 14.34 28.40
CA SER A 299 -24.26 15.42 28.15
C SER A 299 -25.32 15.50 29.25
N LYS A 300 -25.79 16.72 29.53
CA LYS A 300 -27.00 16.93 30.34
C LYS A 300 -28.22 16.64 29.50
N LYS A 301 -28.31 17.27 28.32
CA LYS A 301 -29.47 17.16 27.45
C LYS A 301 -29.17 17.30 25.96
N ARG A 302 -28.17 18.10 25.57
CA ARG A 302 -27.95 18.48 24.17
C ARG A 302 -26.61 17.99 23.65
N ILE A 303 -26.65 17.46 22.44
CA ILE A 303 -25.48 17.04 21.67
C ILE A 303 -25.62 17.60 20.27
N LYS A 304 -24.52 18.09 19.71
CA LYS A 304 -24.47 18.57 18.34
C LYS A 304 -23.34 17.87 17.59
N ILE A 305 -23.68 17.22 16.49
CA ILE A 305 -22.73 16.56 15.60
C ILE A 305 -22.71 17.31 14.29
N SER A 306 -21.53 17.73 13.84
CA SER A 306 -21.36 18.40 12.55
C SER A 306 -20.21 17.82 11.76
N VAL A 307 -20.38 17.80 10.44
CA VAL A 307 -19.39 17.27 9.50
C VAL A 307 -19.16 18.31 8.41
N LYS A 308 -17.91 18.72 8.20
CA LYS A 308 -17.56 19.73 7.18
C LYS A 308 -16.19 19.46 6.56
N LYS A 309 -16.04 19.81 5.28
CA LYS A 309 -14.72 19.86 4.62
C LYS A 309 -13.95 21.09 5.11
N ILE A 310 -12.67 20.91 5.41
CA ILE A 310 -11.74 21.99 5.77
C ILE A 310 -10.52 21.92 4.85
N ASN A 311 -10.03 23.09 4.44
CA ASN A 311 -8.91 23.21 3.50
C ASN A 311 -7.55 23.34 4.20
N ASN A 312 -7.54 23.68 5.50
CA ASN A 312 -6.33 23.87 6.29
C ASN A 312 -6.25 22.80 7.39
N PRO A 313 -5.25 21.90 7.36
CA PRO A 313 -5.08 20.91 8.40
C PRO A 313 -4.59 21.53 9.70
N PRO A 314 -5.09 21.09 10.87
CA PRO A 314 -4.46 21.39 12.15
C PRO A 314 -3.11 20.67 12.29
N PHE A 315 -2.28 21.13 13.24
CA PHE A 315 -0.96 20.54 13.52
C PHE A 315 -1.05 19.01 13.73
N GLY A 316 -0.16 18.27 13.07
CA GLY A 316 -0.03 16.81 13.23
C GLY A 316 -0.80 15.94 12.22
N VAL A 317 -1.57 16.52 11.30
CA VAL A 317 -2.24 15.76 10.24
C VAL A 317 -1.34 15.65 9.01
N SER A 318 -1.03 14.42 8.57
CA SER A 318 -0.22 14.19 7.37
C SER A 318 -1.11 14.17 6.12
N LEU A 319 -1.06 15.25 5.33
CA LEU A 319 -1.68 15.27 4.01
C LEU A 319 -0.71 14.63 3.00
N ASN A 320 -0.95 13.37 2.66
CA ASN A 320 -0.36 12.77 1.46
C ASN A 320 -1.11 13.31 0.21
N GLY A 321 -0.98 14.61 -0.09
CA GLY A 321 -1.56 15.26 -1.29
C GLY A 321 -2.57 16.37 -1.02
N GLN A 322 -3.16 16.92 -2.09
CA GLN A 322 -4.16 18.01 -2.09
C GLN A 322 -5.58 17.56 -1.64
N ASN A 323 -5.71 16.46 -0.89
CA ASN A 323 -7.03 15.96 -0.52
C ASN A 323 -7.66 16.90 0.51
N PRO A 324 -8.97 17.23 0.37
CA PRO A 324 -9.68 17.97 1.41
C PRO A 324 -9.62 17.19 2.73
N LEU A 325 -9.50 17.91 3.84
CA LEU A 325 -9.59 17.29 5.15
C LEU A 325 -11.04 17.32 5.63
N LEU A 326 -11.49 16.24 6.25
CA LEU A 326 -12.79 16.19 6.88
C LEU A 326 -12.66 16.52 8.36
N GLU A 327 -13.47 17.44 8.87
CA GLU A 327 -13.68 17.65 10.31
C GLU A 327 -15.05 17.08 10.71
N ILE A 328 -15.05 16.15 11.67
CA ILE A 328 -16.23 15.67 12.39
C ILE A 328 -16.14 16.24 13.80
N SER A 329 -17.08 17.12 14.15
CA SER A 329 -17.16 17.75 15.48
C SER A 329 -18.36 17.19 16.25
N ILE A 330 -18.12 16.75 17.47
CA ILE A 330 -19.11 16.18 18.39
C ILE A 330 -19.06 17.03 19.67
N GLU A 331 -20.07 17.89 19.85
CA GLU A 331 -20.21 18.83 20.96
C GLU A 331 -21.26 18.36 21.96
N ASP A 332 -20.95 18.39 23.26
CA ASP A 332 -21.91 18.12 24.35
C ASP A 332 -22.10 19.34 25.29
N ASP A 333 -23.17 19.31 26.09
CA ASP A 333 -23.49 20.29 27.14
C ASP A 333 -23.18 19.79 28.57
N GLY A 334 -22.25 18.86 28.68
CA GLY A 334 -21.79 18.25 29.93
C GLY A 334 -20.84 19.13 30.75
N GLN A 335 -20.04 18.50 31.60
CA GLN A 335 -19.06 19.17 32.47
C GLN A 335 -17.75 19.55 31.75
N GLY A 336 -17.57 19.10 30.51
CA GLY A 336 -16.32 19.25 29.77
C GLY A 336 -15.18 18.40 30.33
N ILE A 337 -13.95 18.70 29.87
CA ILE A 337 -12.72 18.00 30.28
C ILE A 337 -11.71 19.01 30.78
N SER A 338 -11.11 18.76 31.95
CA SER A 338 -10.09 19.64 32.52
C SER A 338 -8.79 19.57 31.72
N GLU A 339 -8.06 20.69 31.66
CA GLU A 339 -6.81 20.77 30.89
C GLU A 339 -5.77 19.74 31.34
N THR A 340 -5.77 19.39 32.62
CA THR A 340 -4.85 18.44 33.25
C THR A 340 -5.00 16.99 32.79
N ILE A 341 -6.15 16.62 32.20
CA ILE A 341 -6.43 15.24 31.78
C ILE A 341 -6.63 15.10 30.27
N LYS A 342 -6.59 16.20 29.50
CA LYS A 342 -6.87 16.19 28.05
C LYS A 342 -5.98 15.26 27.24
N GLU A 343 -4.71 15.09 27.63
CA GLU A 343 -3.81 14.17 26.96
C GLU A 343 -4.02 12.72 27.45
N LYS A 344 -4.33 12.57 28.74
CA LYS A 344 -4.52 11.27 29.39
C LYS A 344 -5.80 10.55 28.96
N ILE A 345 -6.84 11.26 28.52
CA ILE A 345 -8.10 10.64 28.10
C ILE A 345 -7.96 9.70 26.89
N PHE A 346 -6.84 9.79 26.15
CA PHE A 346 -6.52 8.90 25.03
C PHE A 346 -5.60 7.74 25.44
N GLU A 347 -5.15 7.70 26.71
CA GLU A 347 -4.41 6.56 27.24
C GLU A 347 -5.37 5.39 27.50
N PRO A 348 -4.99 4.14 27.15
CA PRO A 348 -5.79 2.96 27.45
C PRO A 348 -6.13 2.87 28.95
N PHE A 349 -7.37 2.47 29.25
CA PHE A 349 -7.91 2.28 30.61
C PHE A 349 -8.00 3.55 31.47
N PHE A 350 -7.64 4.72 30.93
CA PHE A 350 -7.93 5.97 31.62
C PHE A 350 -9.43 6.26 31.57
N THR A 351 -10.05 6.39 32.74
CA THR A 351 -11.47 6.73 32.87
C THR A 351 -11.70 7.51 34.16
N THR A 352 -12.58 8.51 34.10
CA THR A 352 -13.12 9.17 35.30
C THR A 352 -14.50 8.64 35.68
N LYS A 353 -15.04 7.70 34.88
CA LYS A 353 -16.38 7.13 35.05
C LYS A 353 -16.29 5.81 35.84
N PRO A 354 -17.14 5.58 36.87
CA PRO A 354 -17.13 4.36 37.67
C PRO A 354 -17.35 3.07 36.88
N LYS A 355 -18.21 3.12 35.85
CA LYS A 355 -18.52 2.00 34.95
C LYS A 355 -17.79 2.06 33.59
N GLY A 356 -16.93 3.06 33.39
CA GLY A 356 -16.21 3.23 32.12
C GLY A 356 -15.05 2.26 31.99
N THR A 357 -14.80 1.76 30.78
CA THR A 357 -13.68 0.85 30.49
C THR A 357 -12.36 1.57 30.21
N GLY A 358 -12.42 2.86 29.88
CA GLY A 358 -11.25 3.65 29.46
C GLY A 358 -10.61 3.23 28.14
N LEU A 359 -11.17 2.24 27.43
CA LEU A 359 -10.59 1.74 26.17
C LEU A 359 -11.14 2.47 24.93
N GLY A 360 -12.35 3.02 25.01
CA GLY A 360 -13.06 3.56 23.85
C GLY A 360 -12.39 4.76 23.18
N LEU A 361 -11.94 5.76 23.94
CA LEU A 361 -11.24 6.93 23.38
C LEU A 361 -9.82 6.60 22.92
N ALA A 362 -9.11 5.72 23.63
CA ALA A 362 -7.81 5.21 23.20
C ALA A 362 -7.92 4.46 21.86
N LEU A 363 -8.99 3.67 21.68
CA LEU A 363 -9.30 3.00 20.44
C LEU A 363 -9.64 3.98 19.32
N ALA A 364 -10.46 5.00 19.61
CA ALA A 364 -10.81 6.04 18.65
C ALA A 364 -9.56 6.82 18.18
N TYR A 365 -8.71 7.25 19.13
CA TYR A 365 -7.44 7.93 18.83
C TYR A 365 -6.59 7.07 17.89
N ARG A 366 -6.37 5.81 18.25
CA ARG A 366 -5.58 4.87 17.45
C ARG A 366 -6.13 4.76 16.03
N ILE A 367 -7.43 4.44 15.88
CA ILE A 367 -8.04 4.23 14.56
C ILE A 367 -7.94 5.46 13.68
N VAL A 368 -8.15 6.65 14.25
CA VAL A 368 -8.03 7.93 13.54
C VAL A 368 -6.58 8.19 13.12
N THR A 369 -5.60 7.93 13.99
CA THR A 369 -4.18 8.05 13.62
C THR A 369 -3.74 7.01 12.57
N ASP A 370 -4.26 5.78 12.64
CA ASP A 370 -3.98 4.69 11.70
C ASP A 370 -4.45 5.00 10.26
N ILE A 371 -5.43 5.91 10.09
CA ILE A 371 -5.88 6.43 8.78
C ILE A 371 -5.26 7.78 8.39
N GLY A 372 -4.23 8.23 9.13
CA GLY A 372 -3.52 9.48 8.87
C GLY A 372 -4.24 10.73 9.38
N GLY A 373 -5.25 10.55 10.22
CA GLY A 373 -6.01 11.62 10.86
C GLY A 373 -5.47 12.04 12.22
N ASN A 374 -6.21 12.92 12.90
CA ASN A 374 -5.97 13.31 14.28
C ASN A 374 -7.29 13.50 15.04
N ILE A 375 -7.30 13.29 16.36
CA ILE A 375 -8.42 13.65 17.23
C ILE A 375 -7.97 14.69 18.25
N SER A 376 -8.79 15.71 18.48
CA SER A 376 -8.51 16.78 19.43
C SER A 376 -9.75 17.09 20.25
N ILE A 377 -9.56 17.79 21.37
CA ILE A 377 -10.63 18.17 22.27
C ILE A 377 -10.55 19.63 22.66
N ASP A 378 -11.67 20.32 22.48
CA ASP A 378 -11.87 21.73 22.83
C ASP A 378 -13.07 21.90 23.77
N LYS A 379 -13.27 23.13 24.24
CA LYS A 379 -14.53 23.49 24.92
C LYS A 379 -15.66 23.60 23.90
N SER A 380 -16.81 23.00 24.24
CA SER A 380 -18.02 23.09 23.44
C SER A 380 -18.71 24.43 23.63
N LYS A 381 -19.36 24.92 22.56
CA LYS A 381 -20.22 26.12 22.64
C LYS A 381 -21.49 25.86 23.46
N LEU A 382 -21.84 24.60 23.68
CA LEU A 382 -22.95 24.18 24.53
C LEU A 382 -22.58 24.15 26.03
N GLY A 383 -21.28 24.31 26.37
CA GLY A 383 -20.78 24.36 27.74
C GLY A 383 -20.00 23.13 28.20
N GLY A 384 -20.01 22.04 27.42
CA GLY A 384 -19.28 20.80 27.72
C GLY A 384 -17.99 20.62 26.91
N ALA A 385 -17.78 19.43 26.34
CA ALA A 385 -16.62 19.12 25.49
C ALA A 385 -16.96 19.10 23.99
N ASN A 386 -15.97 19.44 23.16
CA ASN A 386 -16.03 19.32 21.71
C ASN A 386 -14.90 18.41 21.23
N PHE A 387 -15.24 17.18 20.86
CA PHE A 387 -14.31 16.28 20.19
C PHE A 387 -14.31 16.58 18.69
N LYS A 388 -13.11 16.85 18.14
CA LYS A 388 -12.91 17.06 16.71
C LYS A 388 -12.03 15.96 16.14
N ILE A 389 -12.58 15.20 15.21
CA ILE A 389 -11.91 14.15 14.47
C ILE A 389 -11.59 14.70 13.08
N TYR A 390 -10.31 14.67 12.72
CA TYR A 390 -9.82 15.08 11.41
C TYR A 390 -9.36 13.86 10.63
N ILE A 391 -9.93 13.64 9.44
CA ILE A 391 -9.55 12.49 8.59
C ILE A 391 -9.42 12.92 7.12
N PRO A 392 -8.47 12.35 6.35
CA PRO A 392 -8.35 12.65 4.93
C PRO A 392 -9.64 12.25 4.18
N SER A 393 -10.24 13.17 3.42
CA SER A 393 -11.35 12.80 2.55
C SER A 393 -10.84 12.06 1.31
N LYS A 394 -11.70 11.24 0.74
CA LYS A 394 -11.49 10.72 -0.61
C LYS A 394 -11.76 11.85 -1.62
N ILE A 395 -11.05 11.85 -2.75
CA ILE A 395 -11.42 12.65 -3.94
C ILE A 395 -12.58 11.98 -4.65
#